data_AF-A0A6S6Z9L3-F1
#
_entry.id   AF-A0A6S6Z9L3-F1
#
_cell.length_a   1.000
_cell.length_b   1.000
_cell.length_c   1.000
_cell.angle_alpha   90.00
_cell.angle_beta   90.00
_cell.angle_gamma   90.00
#
_symmetry.space_group_name_H-M   'P 1'
#
loop_
_entity.id
_entity.type
_entity.pdbx_description
1 polymer ?
#
loop_
_entity_poly.entity_id
_entity_poly.type
_entity_poly.pdbx_seq_one_letter_code
_entity_poly.pdbx_strand_id
1 'polypeptide(L)'
;MRSSQPVNDREYVLRDEQYLISRTDSRGRIIYANPAFVEVSGFSREELVGAPHNIVRHPDMPPAAFDDLWRTIQRGEPWTGMVKNRRKDGGFYWVLANVTPIIERGVTVCYASVRVKPTRAQIEAAQAAYDRLRTATAPGIRLHGGQVQPTGLRGVLARLTRGRLTGVRARMLAWAVLSSFLFLAAAGAAIYGLHTRLTPEALAFAAALTAGGVALIFAAGWGFARSIAGLLGSATDFTRQIAAGNLSTPLPGALPRDEIGELKFSLEVMRKSLVSITRDVHAGIDAVSRTITETESAAQDNAARAELASQAVENLRTDGARLRDAIEVFRVSATGAFRR
;
A
#
# COMPACT_ATOMS: atom_id res chain seq x y z
N MET A 1 14.50 9.65 23.22
CA MET A 1 13.24 9.74 22.44
C MET A 1 12.08 9.50 23.38
N ARG A 2 11.13 10.45 23.47
CA ARG A 2 9.99 10.41 24.41
C ARG A 2 8.94 9.40 23.93
N SER A 3 8.79 8.27 24.63
CA SER A 3 7.65 7.36 24.54
C SER A 3 7.02 7.34 25.93
N SER A 4 5.98 8.14 26.15
CA SER A 4 5.33 8.29 27.46
C SER A 4 3.84 7.96 27.40
N GLN A 5 3.39 7.24 26.37
CA GLN A 5 2.01 6.77 26.28
C GLN A 5 1.94 5.29 26.66
N PRO A 6 0.90 4.87 27.41
CA PRO A 6 0.77 3.49 27.88
C PRO A 6 0.71 2.53 26.69
N VAL A 7 1.43 1.42 26.82
CA VAL A 7 1.36 0.27 25.91
C VAL A 7 0.75 -0.90 26.68
N ASN A 8 -0.15 -1.63 26.05
CA ASN A 8 -0.69 -2.88 26.56
C ASN A 8 -0.51 -3.99 25.52
N ASP A 9 -0.53 -5.25 25.98
CA ASP A 9 -0.26 -6.42 25.13
C ASP A 9 -1.48 -6.91 24.33
N ARG A 10 -2.50 -6.06 24.13
CA ARG A 10 -3.67 -6.41 23.34
C ARG A 10 -3.41 -6.22 21.85
N GLU A 11 -3.27 -7.33 21.13
CA GLU A 11 -3.20 -7.34 19.66
C GLU A 11 -4.59 -7.07 19.06
N TYR A 12 -4.67 -6.12 18.13
CA TYR A 12 -5.76 -6.01 17.17
C TYR A 12 -5.36 -6.70 15.88
N VAL A 13 -6.10 -7.75 15.52
CA VAL A 13 -5.86 -8.53 14.30
C VAL A 13 -6.66 -7.92 13.15
N LEU A 14 -5.97 -7.57 12.06
CA LEU A 14 -6.60 -7.04 10.85
C LEU A 14 -7.53 -8.10 10.21
N ARG A 15 -8.61 -7.63 9.58
CA ARG A 15 -9.43 -8.47 8.68
C ARG A 15 -8.68 -8.73 7.37
N ASP A 16 -8.97 -9.81 6.68
CA ASP A 16 -8.21 -10.22 5.48
C ASP A 16 -8.34 -9.21 4.32
N GLU A 17 -9.48 -8.54 4.23
CA GLU A 17 -9.79 -7.51 3.23
C GLU A 17 -9.46 -6.08 3.71
N GLN A 18 -8.91 -5.93 4.92
CA GLN A 18 -8.63 -4.63 5.52
C GLN A 18 -7.24 -4.14 5.12
N TYR A 19 -7.22 -3.05 4.35
CA TYR A 19 -6.00 -2.41 3.86
C TYR A 19 -5.83 -1.05 4.48
N LEU A 20 -4.66 -0.80 5.06
CA LEU A 20 -4.38 0.47 5.68
C LEU A 20 -3.52 1.25 4.69
N ILE A 21 -4.06 2.37 4.23
CA ILE A 21 -3.41 3.25 3.26
C ILE A 21 -3.14 4.58 3.92
N SER A 22 -1.91 5.07 3.77
CA SER A 22 -1.56 6.42 4.17
C SER A 22 -0.61 7.05 3.17
N ARG A 23 -0.71 8.36 2.98
CA ARG A 23 0.30 9.15 2.27
C ARG A 23 0.91 10.16 3.22
N THR A 24 2.19 10.44 3.05
CA THR A 24 2.89 11.51 3.76
C THR A 24 3.48 12.51 2.80
N ASP A 25 3.74 13.73 3.26
CA ASP A 25 4.64 14.65 2.57
C ASP A 25 6.08 14.08 2.52
N SER A 26 6.99 14.80 1.86
CA SER A 26 8.42 14.46 1.78
C SER A 26 9.15 14.49 3.13
N ARG A 27 8.52 15.02 4.19
CA ARG A 27 9.05 15.07 5.57
C ARG A 27 8.44 14.00 6.48
N GLY A 28 7.56 13.15 5.97
CA GLY A 28 6.93 12.06 6.72
C GLY A 28 5.71 12.48 7.55
N ARG A 29 5.09 13.64 7.30
CA ARG A 29 3.81 14.03 7.91
C ARG A 29 2.65 13.48 7.10
N ILE A 30 1.68 12.86 7.75
CA ILE A 30 0.53 12.23 7.10
C ILE A 30 -0.32 13.31 6.44
N ILE A 31 -0.56 13.20 5.14
CA ILE A 31 -1.48 14.07 4.38
C ILE A 31 -2.79 13.36 4.04
N TYR A 32 -2.81 12.04 4.11
CA TYR A 32 -3.99 11.23 3.86
C TYR A 32 -3.90 9.90 4.62
N ALA A 33 -5.04 9.46 5.14
CA ALA A 33 -5.26 8.17 5.80
C ALA A 33 -6.64 7.67 5.39
N ASN A 34 -6.74 6.43 4.91
CA ASN A 34 -8.03 5.83 4.57
C ASN A 34 -8.82 5.44 5.83
N PRO A 35 -10.15 5.26 5.76
CA PRO A 35 -10.99 4.94 6.93
C PRO A 35 -10.53 3.70 7.70
N ALA A 36 -10.04 2.67 7.01
CA ALA A 36 -9.51 1.48 7.65
C ALA A 36 -8.26 1.78 8.51
N PHE A 37 -7.38 2.68 8.07
CA PHE A 37 -6.24 3.09 8.90
C PHE A 37 -6.67 3.87 10.14
N VAL A 38 -7.68 4.74 10.01
CA VAL A 38 -8.32 5.46 11.13
C VAL A 38 -8.87 4.45 12.15
N GLU A 39 -9.70 3.50 11.71
CA GLU A 39 -10.31 2.44 12.54
C GLU A 39 -9.26 1.59 13.28
N VAL A 40 -8.26 1.07 12.55
CA VAL A 40 -7.27 0.15 13.12
C VAL A 40 -6.29 0.87 14.05
N SER A 41 -5.93 2.11 13.75
CA SER A 41 -5.04 2.88 14.61
C SER A 41 -5.74 3.40 15.87
N GLY A 42 -7.07 3.57 15.82
CA GLY A 42 -7.86 4.14 16.91
C GLY A 42 -7.68 5.66 17.07
N PHE A 43 -6.89 6.30 16.22
CA PHE A 43 -6.79 7.76 16.14
C PHE A 43 -7.88 8.31 15.22
N SER A 44 -8.38 9.50 15.53
CA SER A 44 -9.27 10.20 14.61
C SER A 44 -8.51 10.66 13.36
N ARG A 45 -9.23 10.96 12.28
CA ARG A 45 -8.62 11.45 11.03
C ARG A 45 -7.89 12.77 11.27
N GLU A 46 -8.46 13.63 12.10
CA GLU A 46 -7.95 14.95 12.49
C GLU A 46 -6.65 14.83 13.31
N GLU A 47 -6.53 13.78 14.12
CA GLU A 47 -5.30 13.48 14.86
C GLU A 47 -4.19 12.90 13.96
N LEU A 48 -4.57 12.16 12.91
CA LEU A 48 -3.63 11.56 11.98
C LEU A 48 -3.11 12.57 10.96
N VAL A 49 -3.99 13.32 10.30
CA VAL A 49 -3.61 14.25 9.23
C VAL A 49 -2.82 15.43 9.82
N GLY A 50 -1.63 15.69 9.27
CA GLY A 50 -0.66 16.68 9.74
C GLY A 50 0.34 16.15 10.77
N ALA A 51 0.04 15.04 11.44
CA ALA A 51 0.93 14.41 12.41
C ALA A 51 2.09 13.68 11.71
N PRO A 52 3.28 13.62 12.35
CA PRO A 52 4.35 12.74 11.88
C PRO A 52 3.90 11.28 11.94
N HIS A 53 4.27 10.49 10.93
CA HIS A 53 3.85 9.08 10.82
C HIS A 53 4.23 8.23 12.04
N ASN A 54 5.27 8.63 12.78
CA ASN A 54 5.70 7.96 14.01
C ASN A 54 4.68 8.00 15.17
N ILE A 55 3.54 8.70 15.06
CA ILE A 55 2.46 8.68 16.06
C ILE A 55 1.96 7.26 16.37
N VAL A 56 1.94 6.38 15.35
CA VAL A 56 1.57 4.96 15.48
C VAL A 56 2.76 4.03 15.75
N ARG A 57 3.97 4.56 15.98
CA ARG A 57 5.16 3.72 16.21
C ARG A 57 5.05 2.97 17.53
N HIS A 58 5.26 1.66 17.48
CA HIS A 58 5.42 0.85 18.68
C HIS A 58 6.84 0.97 19.26
N PRO A 59 7.04 1.07 20.59
CA PRO A 59 8.37 1.18 21.20
C PRO A 59 9.25 -0.07 20.98
N ASP A 60 8.65 -1.26 20.92
CA ASP A 60 9.38 -2.52 20.62
C ASP A 60 10.04 -2.57 19.23
N MET A 61 9.65 -1.69 18.31
CA MET A 61 10.25 -1.70 16.98
C MET A 61 11.71 -1.20 17.05
N PRO A 62 12.68 -2.00 16.60
CA PRO A 62 14.10 -1.64 16.68
C PRO A 62 14.39 -0.40 15.83
N PRO A 63 15.21 0.56 16.30
CA PRO A 63 15.60 1.74 15.51
C PRO A 63 16.14 1.39 14.12
N ALA A 64 16.93 0.32 14.02
CA ALA A 64 17.51 -0.18 12.77
C ALA A 64 16.47 -0.48 11.67
N ALA A 65 15.23 -0.84 12.03
CA ALA A 65 14.17 -1.05 11.04
C ALA A 65 13.71 0.24 10.37
N PHE A 66 13.62 1.33 11.14
CA PHE A 66 13.28 2.64 10.61
C PHE A 66 14.47 3.27 9.87
N ASP A 67 15.70 3.06 10.35
CA ASP A 67 16.90 3.51 9.64
C ASP A 67 17.03 2.83 8.28
N ASP A 68 16.65 1.55 8.18
CA ASP A 68 16.55 0.84 6.91
C ASP A 68 15.44 1.38 6.02
N LEU A 69 14.25 1.61 6.57
CA LEU A 69 13.12 2.22 5.86
C LEU A 69 13.53 3.55 5.21
N TRP A 70 14.09 4.48 5.99
CA TRP A 70 14.46 5.80 5.49
C TRP A 70 15.57 5.72 4.45
N ARG A 71 16.63 4.93 4.69
CA ARG A 71 17.71 4.73 3.71
C ARG A 71 17.20 4.14 2.40
N THR A 72 16.21 3.25 2.43
CA THR A 72 15.64 2.65 1.21
C THR A 72 14.80 3.68 0.44
N ILE A 73 13.81 4.30 1.08
CA ILE A 73 12.87 5.18 0.37
C ILE A 73 13.50 6.50 -0.08
N GLN A 74 14.55 6.98 0.60
CA GLN A 74 15.32 8.15 0.17
C GLN A 74 16.19 7.89 -1.07
N ARG A 75 16.49 6.62 -1.39
CA ARG A 75 17.14 6.24 -2.66
C ARG A 75 16.17 6.09 -3.82
N GLY A 76 14.88 6.36 -3.60
CA GLY A 76 13.84 6.17 -4.61
C GLY A 76 13.37 4.71 -4.74
N GLU A 77 13.79 3.83 -3.82
CA GLU A 77 13.43 2.41 -3.84
C GLU A 77 12.23 2.14 -2.92
N PRO A 78 11.35 1.17 -3.26
CA PRO A 78 10.31 0.73 -2.35
C PRO A 78 10.90 -0.03 -1.16
N TRP A 79 10.29 0.12 0.01
CA TRP A 79 10.63 -0.63 1.22
C TRP A 79 9.48 -1.56 1.58
N THR A 80 9.76 -2.85 1.83
CA THR A 80 8.75 -3.82 2.25
C THR A 80 9.18 -4.60 3.48
N GLY A 81 8.55 -4.34 4.62
CA GLY A 81 8.94 -4.94 5.90
C GLY A 81 7.80 -5.09 6.89
N MET A 82 8.05 -5.91 7.91
CA MET A 82 7.12 -6.09 9.02
C MET A 82 7.16 -4.89 9.96
N VAL A 83 6.00 -4.42 10.41
CA VAL A 83 5.92 -3.30 11.35
C VAL A 83 4.90 -3.63 12.44
N LYS A 84 5.33 -3.51 13.69
CA LYS A 84 4.46 -3.44 14.86
C LYS A 84 4.10 -1.98 15.10
N ASN A 85 2.82 -1.66 15.04
CA ASN A 85 2.30 -0.33 15.32
C ASN A 85 1.49 -0.34 16.61
N ARG A 86 1.42 0.81 17.25
CA ARG A 86 0.65 1.08 18.46
C ARG A 86 -0.67 1.77 18.10
N ARG A 87 -1.73 1.39 18.80
CA ARG A 87 -3.05 2.02 18.76
C ARG A 87 -3.16 3.16 19.78
N LYS A 88 -4.13 4.05 19.60
CA LYS A 88 -4.43 5.13 20.55
C LYS A 88 -4.76 4.61 21.96
N ASP A 89 -5.47 3.47 22.03
CA ASP A 89 -5.86 2.78 23.28
C ASP A 89 -4.69 2.06 23.98
N GLY A 90 -3.47 2.14 23.44
CA GLY A 90 -2.27 1.50 23.97
C GLY A 90 -2.03 0.07 23.45
N GLY A 91 -3.00 -0.56 22.78
CA GLY A 91 -2.81 -1.85 22.14
C GLY A 91 -1.89 -1.77 20.91
N PHE A 92 -1.74 -2.89 20.20
CA PHE A 92 -0.88 -2.93 19.02
C PHE A 92 -1.49 -3.72 17.86
N TYR A 93 -0.91 -3.59 16.68
CA TYR A 93 -1.26 -4.38 15.50
C TYR A 93 -0.03 -4.58 14.62
N TRP A 94 0.00 -5.72 13.93
CA TRP A 94 1.06 -6.07 12.99
C TRP A 94 0.62 -5.84 11.55
N VAL A 95 1.54 -5.32 10.74
CA VAL A 95 1.32 -5.13 9.31
C VAL A 95 2.54 -5.53 8.51
N LEU A 96 2.32 -6.13 7.34
CA LEU A 96 3.32 -6.12 6.28
C LEU A 96 3.15 -4.81 5.53
N ALA A 97 4.10 -3.90 5.70
CA ALA A 97 4.05 -2.55 5.13
C ALA A 97 4.92 -2.48 3.88
N ASN A 98 4.35 -1.94 2.81
CA ASN A 98 5.07 -1.48 1.63
C ASN A 98 5.03 0.04 1.61
N VAL A 99 6.19 0.68 1.47
CA VAL A 99 6.35 2.13 1.41
C VAL A 99 7.07 2.48 0.12
N THR A 100 6.44 3.29 -0.71
CA THR A 100 6.92 3.64 -2.04
C THR A 100 7.05 5.17 -2.15
N PRO A 101 8.23 5.69 -2.54
CA PRO A 101 8.37 7.10 -2.87
C PRO A 101 7.60 7.42 -4.15
N ILE A 102 6.81 8.49 -4.11
CA ILE A 102 6.17 9.06 -5.30
C ILE A 102 7.12 10.14 -5.82
N ILE A 103 7.66 9.90 -7.01
CA ILE A 103 8.69 10.72 -7.64
C ILE A 103 8.06 11.42 -8.84
N GLU A 104 8.13 12.75 -8.84
CA GLU A 104 7.72 13.58 -9.97
C GLU A 104 8.93 14.37 -10.46
N ARG A 105 9.24 14.26 -11.77
CA ARG A 105 10.39 14.94 -12.39
C ARG A 105 11.72 14.69 -11.66
N GLY A 106 11.91 13.48 -11.12
CA GLY A 106 13.12 13.09 -10.40
C GLY A 106 13.18 13.53 -8.93
N VAL A 107 12.15 14.21 -8.41
CA VAL A 107 12.08 14.64 -7.01
C VAL A 107 11.01 13.86 -6.27
N THR A 108 11.31 13.37 -5.06
CA THR A 108 10.32 12.73 -4.20
C THR A 108 9.36 13.77 -3.61
N VAL A 109 8.09 13.68 -4.00
CA VAL A 109 7.04 14.63 -3.57
C VAL A 109 6.34 14.14 -2.31
N CYS A 110 6.05 12.85 -2.24
CA CYS A 110 5.37 12.21 -1.12
C CYS A 110 5.79 10.75 -0.98
N TYR A 111 5.45 10.14 0.16
CA TYR A 111 5.57 8.69 0.34
C TYR A 111 4.17 8.09 0.47
N ALA A 112 3.90 7.03 -0.27
CA ALA A 112 2.69 6.24 -0.12
C ALA A 112 3.02 4.94 0.63
N SER A 113 2.14 4.53 1.53
CA SER A 113 2.26 3.25 2.21
C SER A 113 0.97 2.47 2.16
N VAL A 114 1.09 1.20 1.79
CA VAL A 114 0.02 0.22 1.82
C VAL A 114 0.42 -0.91 2.75
N ARG A 115 -0.52 -1.30 3.62
CA ARG A 115 -0.31 -2.29 4.67
C ARG A 115 -1.37 -3.35 4.57
N VAL A 116 -0.93 -4.60 4.66
CA VAL A 116 -1.79 -5.78 4.62
C VAL A 116 -1.62 -6.58 5.90
N LYS A 117 -2.62 -7.41 6.21
CA LYS A 117 -2.55 -8.40 7.29
C LYS A 117 -1.39 -9.37 7.02
N PRO A 118 -0.44 -9.53 7.95
CA PRO A 118 0.61 -10.53 7.86
C PRO A 118 0.13 -11.90 8.35
N THR A 119 0.80 -12.96 7.92
CA THR A 119 0.58 -14.30 8.48
C THR A 119 1.23 -14.43 9.86
N ARG A 120 0.76 -15.38 10.66
CA ARG A 120 1.31 -15.62 12.01
C ARG A 120 2.80 -15.99 11.95
N ALA A 121 3.19 -16.82 10.99
CA ALA A 121 4.59 -17.18 10.75
C ALA A 121 5.48 -15.97 10.41
N GLN A 122 4.95 -14.98 9.68
CA GLN A 122 5.69 -13.73 9.41
C GLN A 122 5.88 -12.89 10.66
N ILE A 123 4.85 -12.81 11.52
CA ILE A 123 4.93 -12.09 12.79
C ILE A 123 5.99 -12.73 13.69
N GLU A 124 5.95 -14.06 13.86
CA GLU A 124 6.90 -14.80 14.70
C GLU A 124 8.34 -14.63 14.20
N ALA A 125 8.57 -14.76 12.89
CA ALA A 125 9.88 -14.58 12.29
C ALA A 125 10.42 -13.14 12.46
N ALA A 126 9.55 -12.14 12.31
CA ALA A 126 9.91 -10.74 12.50
C ALA A 126 10.19 -10.42 13.97
N GLN A 127 9.35 -10.90 14.89
CA GLN A 127 9.53 -10.72 16.33
C GLN A 127 10.89 -11.30 16.77
N ALA A 128 11.20 -12.55 16.40
CA ALA A 128 12.48 -13.18 16.72
C ALA A 128 13.68 -12.39 16.14
N ALA A 129 13.55 -11.83 14.94
CA ALA A 129 14.60 -11.01 14.35
C ALA A 129 14.76 -9.65 15.07
N TYR A 130 13.66 -9.02 15.48
CA TYR A 130 13.66 -7.72 16.13
C TYR A 130 14.14 -7.79 17.58
N ASP A 131 13.85 -8.87 18.29
CA ASP A 131 14.40 -9.13 19.63
C ASP A 131 15.92 -9.29 19.59
N ARG A 132 16.43 -9.95 18.55
CA ARG A 132 17.88 -10.05 18.29
C ARG A 132 18.52 -8.70 17.97
N LEU A 133 17.83 -7.84 17.22
CA LEU A 133 18.34 -6.49 16.92
C LEU A 133 18.34 -5.56 18.15
N ARG A 134 17.37 -5.73 19.06
CA ARG A 134 17.25 -4.93 20.29
C ARG A 134 18.31 -5.23 21.34
N THR A 135 18.74 -6.48 21.46
CA THR A 135 19.65 -6.94 22.54
C THR A 135 21.12 -6.53 22.34
N ALA A 136 21.43 -5.68 21.35
CA ALA A 136 22.75 -5.09 21.05
C ALA A 136 23.91 -6.09 20.75
N THR A 137 23.70 -7.39 20.91
CA THR A 137 24.64 -8.48 20.59
C THR A 137 24.29 -9.18 19.28
N ALA A 138 24.22 -8.44 18.17
CA ALA A 138 23.84 -9.00 16.87
C ALA A 138 24.99 -9.02 15.84
N PRO A 139 26.11 -9.73 16.07
CA PRO A 139 26.95 -10.11 14.95
C PRO A 139 26.14 -11.08 14.07
N GLY A 140 25.89 -10.71 12.82
CA GLY A 140 25.36 -11.66 11.83
C GLY A 140 23.99 -11.35 11.22
N ILE A 141 23.29 -10.25 11.54
CA ILE A 141 22.06 -9.85 10.84
C ILE A 141 22.01 -8.34 10.55
N ARG A 142 21.43 -7.96 9.40
CA ARG A 142 21.18 -6.58 8.99
C ARG A 142 19.85 -6.50 8.26
N LEU A 143 19.12 -5.41 8.41
CA LEU A 143 17.94 -5.11 7.60
C LEU A 143 18.35 -4.42 6.30
N HIS A 144 17.74 -4.87 5.19
CA HIS A 144 17.89 -4.23 3.89
C HIS A 144 16.58 -4.32 3.12
N GLY A 145 15.98 -3.17 2.82
CA GLY A 145 14.67 -3.11 2.15
C GLY A 145 13.54 -3.75 2.95
N GLY A 146 13.67 -3.80 4.28
CA GLY A 146 12.72 -4.41 5.21
C GLY A 146 12.90 -5.91 5.44
N GLN A 147 13.84 -6.54 4.73
CA GLN A 147 14.15 -7.97 4.85
C GLN A 147 15.34 -8.21 5.79
N VAL A 148 15.24 -9.26 6.61
CA VAL A 148 16.32 -9.70 7.51
C VAL A 148 17.36 -10.48 6.70
N GLN A 149 18.55 -9.91 6.55
CA GLN A 149 19.66 -10.53 5.84
C GLN A 149 20.76 -10.97 6.82
N PRO A 150 21.23 -12.22 6.76
CA PRO A 150 22.41 -12.62 7.49
C PRO A 150 23.66 -11.89 6.97
N THR A 151 24.59 -11.53 7.86
CA THR A 151 25.87 -10.88 7.53
C THR A 151 27.06 -11.85 7.67
N GLY A 152 28.23 -11.48 7.15
CA GLY A 152 29.45 -12.30 7.17
C GLY A 152 29.44 -13.49 6.20
N LEU A 153 30.35 -14.45 6.41
CA LEU A 153 30.48 -15.66 5.58
C LEU A 153 29.20 -16.51 5.56
N ARG A 154 28.47 -16.57 6.69
CA ARG A 154 27.12 -17.19 6.75
C ARG A 154 26.11 -16.46 5.88
N GLY A 155 26.25 -15.14 5.71
CA GLY A 155 25.44 -14.34 4.78
C GLY A 155 25.74 -14.66 3.32
N VAL A 156 27.02 -14.84 2.96
CA VAL A 156 27.44 -15.26 1.61
C VAL A 156 26.95 -16.67 1.31
N LEU A 157 27.17 -17.62 2.23
CA LEU A 157 26.72 -19.00 2.07
C LEU A 157 25.19 -19.10 2.04
N ALA A 158 24.47 -18.37 2.89
CA ALA A 158 23.01 -18.32 2.84
C ALA A 158 22.48 -17.67 1.55
N ARG A 159 23.19 -16.68 0.98
CA ARG A 159 22.84 -16.13 -0.35
C ARG A 159 23.04 -17.15 -1.46
N LEU A 160 23.99 -18.09 -1.31
CA LEU A 160 24.21 -19.19 -2.26
C LEU A 160 23.21 -20.34 -2.06
N THR A 161 22.89 -20.70 -0.82
CA THR A 161 22.10 -21.91 -0.49
C THR A 161 20.61 -21.67 -0.24
N ARG A 162 20.20 -20.48 0.22
CA ARG A 162 18.87 -20.24 0.82
C ARG A 162 17.85 -19.60 -0.13
N GLY A 163 17.94 -19.86 -1.43
CA GLY A 163 16.84 -19.55 -2.35
C GLY A 163 16.97 -18.27 -3.17
N ARG A 164 18.18 -17.69 -3.33
CA ARG A 164 18.40 -16.67 -4.37
C ARG A 164 18.48 -17.25 -5.79
N LEU A 165 18.61 -18.56 -5.95
CA LEU A 165 18.60 -19.22 -7.27
C LEU A 165 17.19 -19.31 -7.91
N THR A 166 16.11 -18.88 -7.22
CA THR A 166 14.76 -18.83 -7.82
C THR A 166 14.50 -17.56 -8.60
N GLY A 167 15.19 -16.46 -8.26
CA GLY A 167 15.04 -15.18 -8.93
C GLY A 167 15.44 -15.23 -10.39
N VAL A 168 14.81 -14.38 -11.21
CA VAL A 168 15.00 -14.36 -12.68
C VAL A 168 16.48 -14.16 -13.01
N ARG A 169 17.14 -13.22 -12.33
CA ARG A 169 18.57 -12.91 -12.54
C ARG A 169 19.49 -14.07 -12.18
N ALA A 170 19.22 -14.76 -11.07
CA ALA A 170 20.06 -15.86 -10.65
C ALA A 170 19.89 -17.10 -11.53
N ARG A 171 18.66 -17.35 -12.01
CA ARG A 171 18.41 -18.36 -13.04
C ARG A 171 19.20 -18.01 -14.31
N MET A 172 19.10 -16.78 -14.81
CA MET A 172 19.87 -16.32 -15.97
C MET A 172 21.39 -16.47 -15.79
N LEU A 173 21.92 -16.19 -14.61
CA LEU A 173 23.36 -16.32 -14.34
C LEU A 173 23.78 -17.79 -14.24
N ALA A 174 22.99 -18.64 -13.57
CA ALA A 174 23.21 -20.08 -13.55
C ALA A 174 23.20 -20.68 -14.97
N TRP A 175 22.30 -20.17 -15.83
CA TRP A 175 22.24 -20.49 -17.24
C TRP A 175 23.51 -20.13 -18.00
N ALA A 176 23.97 -18.89 -17.85
CA ALA A 176 25.18 -18.40 -18.49
C ALA A 176 26.43 -19.18 -18.03
N VAL A 177 26.52 -19.54 -16.75
CA VAL A 177 27.63 -20.33 -16.21
C VAL A 177 27.57 -21.77 -16.74
N LEU A 178 26.40 -22.41 -16.74
CA LEU A 178 26.23 -23.77 -17.24
C LEU A 178 26.55 -23.86 -18.75
N SER A 179 26.07 -22.91 -19.55
CA SER A 179 26.35 -22.88 -20.99
C SER A 179 27.83 -22.59 -21.28
N SER A 180 28.44 -21.68 -20.54
CA SER A 180 29.88 -21.38 -20.67
C SER A 180 30.75 -22.58 -20.27
N PHE A 181 30.38 -23.30 -19.20
CA PHE A 181 31.09 -24.51 -18.79
C PHE A 181 31.00 -25.61 -19.84
N LEU A 182 29.80 -25.89 -20.37
CA LEU A 182 29.61 -26.88 -21.42
C LEU A 182 30.35 -26.50 -22.71
N PHE A 183 30.37 -25.22 -23.07
CA PHE A 183 31.15 -24.72 -24.21
C PHE A 183 32.66 -24.93 -24.01
N LEU A 184 33.20 -24.55 -22.85
CA LEU A 184 34.62 -24.72 -22.54
C LEU A 184 35.01 -26.21 -22.48
N ALA A 185 34.16 -27.07 -21.91
CA ALA A 185 34.38 -28.51 -21.88
C ALA A 185 34.40 -29.11 -23.29
N ALA A 186 33.46 -28.73 -24.15
CA ALA A 186 33.42 -29.17 -25.55
C ALA A 186 34.65 -28.68 -26.35
N ALA A 187 35.02 -27.41 -26.18
CA ALA A 187 36.20 -26.83 -26.82
C ALA A 187 37.50 -27.51 -26.35
N GLY A 188 37.63 -27.77 -25.04
CA GLY A 188 38.77 -28.49 -24.47
C GLY A 188 38.88 -29.93 -24.99
N ALA A 189 37.75 -30.64 -25.06
CA ALA A 189 37.70 -31.99 -25.64
C ALA A 189 38.10 -31.99 -27.14
N ALA A 190 37.65 -30.99 -27.91
CA ALA A 190 38.02 -30.84 -29.32
C ALA A 190 39.52 -30.58 -29.52
N ILE A 191 40.12 -29.68 -28.72
CA ILE A 191 41.56 -29.38 -28.78
C ILE A 191 42.38 -30.61 -28.38
N TYR A 192 42.02 -31.28 -27.28
CA TYR A 192 42.67 -32.51 -26.83
C TYR A 192 42.58 -33.62 -27.89
N GLY A 193 41.43 -33.71 -28.56
CA GLY A 193 41.20 -34.66 -29.64
C GLY A 193 42.08 -34.46 -30.87
N LEU A 194 42.31 -33.19 -31.24
CA LEU A 194 43.22 -32.84 -32.34
C LEU A 194 44.68 -33.21 -32.01
N HIS A 195 45.08 -33.07 -30.75
CA HIS A 195 46.45 -33.37 -30.30
C HIS A 195 46.73 -34.87 -30.18
N THR A 196 45.74 -35.68 -29.77
CA THR A 196 45.97 -37.09 -29.39
C THR A 196 45.54 -38.13 -30.43
N ARG A 197 44.99 -37.72 -31.58
CA ARG A 197 44.35 -38.63 -32.56
C ARG A 197 43.40 -39.62 -31.87
N LEU A 198 42.33 -39.10 -31.28
CA LEU A 198 41.30 -39.90 -30.59
C LEU A 198 40.79 -41.04 -31.46
N THR A 199 40.46 -42.17 -30.82
CA THR A 199 39.74 -43.26 -31.48
C THR A 199 38.34 -42.80 -31.91
N PRO A 200 37.78 -43.36 -33.00
CA PRO A 200 36.43 -43.02 -33.46
C PRO A 200 35.35 -43.16 -32.37
N GLU A 201 35.50 -44.14 -31.48
CA GLU A 201 34.59 -44.38 -30.35
C GLU A 201 34.64 -43.24 -29.31
N ALA A 202 35.83 -42.74 -28.98
CA ALA A 202 36.00 -41.63 -28.05
C ALA A 202 35.45 -40.31 -28.63
N LEU A 203 35.58 -40.10 -29.94
CA LEU A 203 34.99 -38.97 -30.64
C LEU A 203 33.46 -39.04 -30.62
N ALA A 204 32.88 -40.22 -30.88
CA ALA A 204 31.43 -40.44 -30.83
C ALA A 204 30.86 -40.18 -29.42
N PHE A 205 31.55 -40.64 -28.37
CA PHE A 205 31.16 -40.40 -26.98
C PHE A 205 31.20 -38.90 -26.61
N ALA A 206 32.26 -38.18 -26.99
CA ALA A 206 32.38 -36.74 -26.76
C ALA A 206 31.30 -35.94 -27.51
N ALA A 207 31.00 -36.33 -28.75
CA ALA A 207 29.93 -35.72 -29.53
C ALA A 207 28.54 -35.95 -28.90
N ALA A 208 28.27 -37.18 -28.43
CA ALA A 208 27.02 -37.51 -27.75
C ALA A 208 26.84 -36.73 -26.43
N LEU A 209 27.89 -36.60 -25.62
CA LEU A 209 27.86 -35.80 -24.39
C LEU A 209 27.60 -34.32 -24.69
N THR A 210 28.24 -33.77 -25.72
CA THR A 210 28.05 -32.38 -26.13
C THR A 210 26.62 -32.15 -26.63
N ALA A 211 26.10 -33.04 -27.48
CA ALA A 211 24.73 -32.98 -27.98
C ALA A 211 23.70 -33.11 -26.83
N GLY A 212 23.91 -34.02 -25.89
CA GLY A 212 23.08 -34.17 -24.69
C GLY A 212 23.11 -32.92 -23.80
N GLY A 213 24.29 -32.32 -23.60
CA GLY A 213 24.44 -31.05 -22.89
C GLY A 213 23.71 -29.90 -23.56
N VAL A 214 23.82 -29.76 -24.88
CA VAL A 214 23.09 -28.74 -25.67
C VAL A 214 21.58 -28.95 -25.58
N ALA A 215 21.10 -30.19 -25.70
CA ALA A 215 19.68 -30.51 -25.58
C ALA A 215 19.13 -30.19 -24.18
N LEU A 216 19.89 -30.49 -23.12
CA LEU A 216 19.55 -30.14 -21.75
C LEU A 216 19.49 -28.61 -21.57
N ILE A 217 20.46 -27.88 -22.13
CA ILE A 217 20.45 -26.41 -22.09
C ILE A 217 19.19 -25.87 -22.76
N PHE A 218 18.89 -26.36 -23.97
CA PHE A 218 17.73 -25.91 -24.73
C PHE A 218 16.42 -26.23 -23.99
N ALA A 219 16.26 -27.45 -23.49
CA ALA A 219 15.04 -27.89 -22.81
C ALA A 219 14.77 -27.07 -21.54
N ALA A 220 15.77 -26.88 -20.69
CA ALA A 220 15.55 -26.11 -19.47
C ALA A 220 15.51 -24.58 -19.76
N GLY A 221 16.16 -24.08 -20.83
CA GLY A 221 16.03 -22.71 -21.31
C GLY A 221 14.63 -22.41 -21.84
N TRP A 222 14.06 -23.35 -22.60
CA TRP A 222 12.67 -23.33 -23.05
C TRP A 222 11.69 -23.33 -21.86
N GLY A 223 11.92 -24.19 -20.85
CA GLY A 223 11.12 -24.21 -19.63
C GLY A 223 11.15 -22.88 -18.87
N PHE A 224 12.32 -22.24 -18.79
CA PHE A 224 12.46 -20.91 -18.19
C PHE A 224 11.75 -19.82 -19.00
N ALA A 225 11.93 -19.80 -20.32
CA ALA A 225 11.24 -18.86 -21.21
C ALA A 225 9.72 -18.99 -21.10
N ARG A 226 9.20 -20.23 -21.09
CA ARG A 226 7.77 -20.51 -20.89
C ARG A 226 7.29 -20.05 -19.52
N SER A 227 8.10 -20.20 -18.47
CA SER A 227 7.78 -19.70 -17.13
C SER A 227 7.67 -18.18 -17.09
N ILE A 228 8.61 -17.44 -17.69
CA ILE A 228 8.54 -15.98 -17.77
C ILE A 228 7.36 -15.53 -18.62
N ALA A 229 7.17 -16.13 -19.79
CA ALA A 229 6.07 -15.78 -20.69
C ALA A 229 4.70 -15.99 -20.03
N GLY A 230 4.52 -17.10 -19.31
CA GLY A 230 3.30 -17.35 -18.54
C GLY A 230 3.06 -16.30 -17.45
N LEU A 231 4.12 -15.90 -16.74
CA LEU A 231 4.04 -14.87 -15.70
C LEU A 231 3.69 -13.48 -16.26
N LEU A 232 4.35 -13.08 -17.34
CA LEU A 232 4.06 -11.82 -18.04
C LEU A 232 2.63 -11.84 -18.59
N GLY A 233 2.16 -12.97 -19.12
CA GLY A 233 0.78 -13.17 -19.54
C GLY A 233 -0.19 -12.93 -18.39
N SER A 234 -0.02 -13.61 -17.26
CA SER A 234 -0.88 -13.44 -16.08
C SER A 234 -0.87 -12.01 -15.54
N ALA A 235 0.29 -11.35 -15.48
CA ALA A 235 0.41 -9.97 -15.03
C ALA A 235 -0.29 -8.99 -16.00
N THR A 236 -0.16 -9.24 -17.30
CA THR A 236 -0.83 -8.44 -18.34
C THR A 236 -2.34 -8.62 -18.26
N ASP A 237 -2.84 -9.85 -18.14
CA ASP A 237 -4.26 -10.13 -18.05
C ASP A 237 -4.87 -9.52 -16.80
N PHE A 238 -4.18 -9.61 -15.66
CA PHE A 238 -4.59 -8.93 -14.44
C PHE A 238 -4.66 -7.40 -14.60
N THR A 239 -3.64 -6.80 -15.24
CA THR A 239 -3.63 -5.36 -15.51
C THR A 239 -4.76 -4.95 -16.45
N ARG A 240 -5.09 -5.78 -17.45
CA ARG A 240 -6.25 -5.58 -18.33
C ARG A 240 -7.57 -5.66 -17.57
N GLN A 241 -7.73 -6.59 -16.63
CA GLN A 241 -8.91 -6.67 -15.77
C GLN A 241 -9.09 -5.40 -14.93
N ILE A 242 -8.01 -4.91 -14.32
CA ILE A 242 -8.01 -3.65 -13.57
C ILE A 242 -8.37 -2.46 -14.47
N ALA A 243 -7.76 -2.39 -15.66
CA ALA A 243 -8.04 -1.33 -16.63
C ALA A 243 -9.50 -1.35 -17.12
N ALA A 244 -10.12 -2.53 -17.20
CA ALA A 244 -11.54 -2.71 -17.49
C ALA A 244 -12.47 -2.43 -16.28
N GLY A 245 -11.92 -2.04 -15.12
CA GLY A 245 -12.68 -1.77 -13.90
C GLY A 245 -13.02 -3.02 -13.06
N ASN A 246 -12.60 -4.21 -13.50
CA ASN A 246 -12.78 -5.43 -12.72
C ASN A 246 -11.71 -5.53 -11.63
N LEU A 247 -12.00 -4.94 -10.48
CA LEU A 247 -11.11 -4.96 -9.33
C LEU A 247 -11.32 -6.18 -8.41
N SER A 248 -12.18 -7.12 -8.79
CA SER A 248 -12.54 -8.29 -7.96
C SER A 248 -11.64 -9.49 -8.19
N THR A 249 -10.88 -9.50 -9.30
CA THR A 249 -10.00 -10.62 -9.66
C THR A 249 -8.77 -10.65 -8.74
N PRO A 250 -8.49 -11.76 -8.02
CA PRO A 250 -7.29 -11.88 -7.21
C PRO A 250 -6.07 -12.24 -8.08
N LEU A 251 -4.89 -11.72 -7.75
CA LEU A 251 -3.63 -12.20 -8.32
C LEU A 251 -3.05 -13.32 -7.42
N PRO A 252 -2.89 -14.57 -7.91
CA PRO A 252 -2.35 -15.65 -7.09
C PRO A 252 -0.84 -15.51 -6.80
N GLY A 253 -0.47 -15.63 -5.53
CA GLY A 253 0.92 -15.73 -5.04
C GLY A 253 1.36 -14.53 -4.22
N ALA A 254 1.37 -14.67 -2.89
CA ALA A 254 1.26 -13.55 -1.95
C ALA A 254 2.55 -13.18 -1.17
N LEU A 255 3.76 -13.52 -1.63
CA LEU A 255 4.97 -13.12 -0.90
C LEU A 255 6.10 -12.64 -1.82
N PRO A 256 6.66 -11.43 -1.60
CA PRO A 256 7.85 -10.95 -2.29
C PRO A 256 9.09 -11.70 -1.79
N ARG A 257 9.37 -12.86 -2.40
CA ARG A 257 10.60 -13.64 -2.16
C ARG A 257 11.64 -13.45 -3.26
N ASP A 258 11.20 -13.04 -4.45
CA ASP A 258 11.99 -12.78 -5.65
C ASP A 258 11.36 -11.65 -6.49
N GLU A 259 11.97 -11.31 -7.63
CA GLU A 259 11.53 -10.21 -8.49
C GLU A 259 10.09 -10.41 -9.02
N ILE A 260 9.69 -11.67 -9.23
CA ILE A 260 8.34 -12.02 -9.69
C ILE A 260 7.32 -11.80 -8.56
N GLY A 261 7.65 -12.27 -7.36
CA GLY A 261 6.83 -12.04 -6.16
C GLY A 261 6.69 -10.54 -5.85
N GLU A 262 7.74 -9.76 -6.06
CA GLU A 262 7.73 -8.30 -5.89
C GLU A 262 6.80 -7.61 -6.90
N LEU A 263 6.85 -8.00 -8.17
CA LEU A 263 5.91 -7.51 -9.20
C LEU A 263 4.47 -7.88 -8.84
N LYS A 264 4.20 -9.15 -8.49
CA LYS A 264 2.86 -9.62 -8.11
C LYS A 264 2.32 -8.86 -6.91
N PHE A 265 3.15 -8.68 -5.90
CA PHE A 265 2.79 -7.92 -4.71
C PHE A 265 2.49 -6.45 -5.05
N SER A 266 3.29 -5.82 -5.90
CA SER A 266 3.07 -4.42 -6.34
C SER A 266 1.78 -4.26 -7.14
N LEU A 267 1.48 -5.19 -8.05
CA LEU A 267 0.23 -5.23 -8.81
C LEU A 267 -0.98 -5.41 -7.88
N GLU A 268 -0.87 -6.29 -6.89
CA GLU A 268 -1.93 -6.53 -5.92
C GLU A 268 -2.14 -5.31 -4.99
N VAL A 269 -1.07 -4.63 -4.59
CA VAL A 269 -1.12 -3.35 -3.86
C VAL A 269 -1.80 -2.27 -4.71
N MET A 270 -1.49 -2.19 -6.01
CA MET A 270 -2.13 -1.25 -6.94
C MET A 270 -3.64 -1.52 -7.04
N ARG A 271 -4.05 -2.77 -7.27
CA ARG A 271 -5.47 -3.16 -7.30
C ARG A 271 -6.20 -2.76 -6.02
N LYS A 272 -5.64 -3.13 -4.87
CA LYS A 272 -6.22 -2.82 -3.55
C LYS A 272 -6.34 -1.33 -3.30
N SER A 273 -5.34 -0.56 -3.75
CA SER A 273 -5.38 0.91 -3.66
C SER A 273 -6.52 1.49 -4.50
N LEU A 274 -6.73 0.99 -5.72
CA LEU A 274 -7.86 1.39 -6.57
C LEU A 274 -9.20 1.05 -5.93
N VAL A 275 -9.35 -0.15 -5.37
CA VAL A 275 -10.58 -0.54 -4.63
C VAL A 275 -10.87 0.44 -3.48
N SER A 276 -9.84 0.80 -2.70
CA SER A 276 -10.00 1.76 -1.61
C SER A 276 -10.40 3.15 -2.12
N ILE A 277 -9.75 3.65 -3.18
CA ILE A 277 -10.07 4.96 -3.77
C ILE A 277 -11.52 4.97 -4.29
N THR A 278 -11.94 3.91 -5.00
CA THR A 278 -13.30 3.79 -5.50
C THR A 278 -14.32 3.80 -4.37
N ARG A 279 -14.07 3.08 -3.26
CA ARG A 279 -14.95 3.12 -2.09
C ARG A 279 -15.02 4.50 -1.45
N ASP A 280 -13.88 5.17 -1.30
CA ASP A 280 -13.81 6.51 -0.72
C ASP A 280 -14.60 7.53 -1.58
N VAL A 281 -14.50 7.43 -2.90
CA VAL A 281 -15.28 8.27 -3.83
C VAL A 281 -16.78 8.00 -3.71
N HIS A 282 -17.20 6.73 -3.66
CA HIS A 282 -18.62 6.39 -3.46
C HIS A 282 -19.15 6.93 -2.12
N ALA A 283 -18.41 6.72 -1.03
CA ALA A 283 -18.80 7.25 0.28
C ALA A 283 -18.89 8.78 0.30
N GLY A 284 -18.00 9.47 -0.45
CA GLY A 284 -18.05 10.92 -0.63
C GLY A 284 -19.30 11.36 -1.41
N ILE A 285 -19.64 10.66 -2.50
CA ILE A 285 -20.86 10.93 -3.28
C ILE A 285 -22.11 10.73 -2.41
N ASP A 286 -22.18 9.65 -1.64
CA ASP A 286 -23.32 9.38 -0.73
C ASP A 286 -23.46 10.45 0.36
N ALA A 287 -22.34 10.97 0.86
CA ALA A 287 -22.35 12.08 1.81
C ALA A 287 -22.89 13.37 1.16
N VAL A 288 -22.41 13.72 -0.04
CA VAL A 288 -22.89 14.89 -0.80
C VAL A 288 -24.38 14.77 -1.13
N SER A 289 -24.83 13.60 -1.59
CA SER A 289 -26.24 13.35 -1.89
C SER A 289 -27.13 13.57 -0.67
N ARG A 290 -26.73 13.09 0.51
CA ARG A 290 -27.46 13.34 1.76
C ARG A 290 -27.52 14.83 2.09
N THR A 291 -26.41 15.55 1.98
CA THR A 291 -26.38 17.00 2.23
C THR A 291 -27.26 17.77 1.24
N ILE A 292 -27.34 17.36 -0.03
CA ILE A 292 -28.25 17.96 -1.02
C ILE A 292 -29.70 17.78 -0.57
N THR A 293 -30.11 16.57 -0.21
CA THR A 293 -31.48 16.31 0.28
C THR A 293 -31.80 17.10 1.55
N GLU A 294 -30.87 17.18 2.49
CA GLU A 294 -31.02 18.00 3.71
C GLU A 294 -31.17 19.49 3.38
N THR A 295 -30.38 19.99 2.42
CA THR A 295 -30.42 21.40 1.99
C THR A 295 -31.71 21.71 1.25
N GLU A 296 -32.20 20.82 0.39
CA GLU A 296 -33.49 20.97 -0.29
C GLU A 296 -34.64 21.01 0.71
N SER A 297 -34.65 20.11 1.70
CA SER A 297 -35.63 20.14 2.79
C SER A 297 -35.57 21.45 3.58
N ALA A 298 -34.36 21.92 3.92
CA ALA A 298 -34.19 23.19 4.64
C ALA A 298 -34.64 24.41 3.79
N ALA A 299 -34.42 24.36 2.46
CA ALA A 299 -34.87 25.40 1.55
C ALA A 299 -36.40 25.45 1.45
N GLN A 300 -37.07 24.29 1.41
CA GLN A 300 -38.54 24.20 1.44
C GLN A 300 -39.12 24.72 2.76
N ASP A 301 -38.54 24.34 3.90
CA ASP A 301 -38.96 24.84 5.21
C ASP A 301 -38.80 26.37 5.32
N ASN A 302 -37.69 26.91 4.79
CA ASN A 302 -37.47 28.35 4.75
C ASN A 302 -38.46 29.07 3.84
N ALA A 303 -38.81 28.49 2.68
CA ALA A 303 -39.82 29.04 1.79
C ALA A 303 -41.20 29.09 2.47
N ALA A 304 -41.60 28.00 3.14
CA ALA A 304 -42.85 27.95 3.90
C ALA A 304 -42.89 29.00 5.02
N ARG A 305 -41.78 29.20 5.74
CA ARG A 305 -41.68 30.25 6.76
C ARG A 305 -41.75 31.66 6.16
N ALA A 306 -41.16 31.87 4.99
CA ALA A 306 -41.22 33.16 4.30
C ALA A 306 -42.66 33.48 3.84
N GLU A 307 -43.41 32.49 3.36
CA GLU A 307 -44.84 32.64 3.05
C GLU A 307 -45.66 33.01 4.28
N LEU A 308 -45.47 32.30 5.40
CA LEU A 308 -46.14 32.62 6.66
C LEU A 308 -45.81 34.04 7.16
N ALA A 309 -44.54 34.45 7.06
CA ALA A 309 -44.12 35.80 7.42
C ALA A 309 -44.76 36.86 6.51
N SER A 310 -44.83 36.61 5.20
CA SER A 310 -45.50 37.49 4.24
C SER A 310 -46.98 37.65 4.55
N GLN A 311 -47.68 36.54 4.85
CA GLN A 311 -49.09 36.56 5.27
C GLN A 311 -49.28 37.35 6.57
N ALA A 312 -48.39 37.18 7.55
CA ALA A 312 -48.44 37.95 8.80
C ALA A 312 -48.25 39.46 8.57
N VAL A 313 -47.34 39.85 7.68
CA VAL A 313 -47.13 41.25 7.29
C VAL A 313 -48.38 41.84 6.62
N GLU A 314 -49.02 41.10 5.70
CA GLU A 314 -50.24 41.60 5.05
C GLU A 314 -51.42 41.73 6.02
N ASN A 315 -51.56 40.79 6.97
CA ASN A 315 -52.53 40.90 8.05
C ASN A 315 -52.29 42.15 8.90
N LEU A 316 -51.05 42.39 9.33
CA LEU A 316 -50.68 43.61 10.08
C LEU A 316 -50.96 44.89 9.30
N ARG A 317 -50.71 44.88 7.97
CA ARG A 317 -51.00 46.02 7.09
C ARG A 317 -52.50 46.31 7.03
N THR A 318 -53.30 45.25 6.93
CA THR A 318 -54.77 45.31 6.90
C THR A 318 -55.32 45.81 8.24
N ASP A 319 -54.84 45.26 9.36
CA ASP A 319 -55.24 45.69 10.70
C ASP A 319 -54.83 47.15 10.97
N GLY A 320 -53.62 47.55 10.55
CA GLY A 320 -53.18 48.94 10.62
C GLY A 320 -54.04 49.89 9.78
N ALA A 321 -54.53 49.45 8.62
CA ALA A 321 -55.48 50.23 7.81
C ALA A 321 -56.83 50.39 8.53
N ARG A 322 -57.39 49.30 9.08
CA ARG A 322 -58.63 49.35 9.87
C ARG A 322 -58.52 50.26 11.09
N LEU A 323 -57.39 50.22 11.79
CA LEU A 323 -57.11 51.09 12.93
C LEU A 323 -57.07 52.57 12.52
N ARG A 324 -56.45 52.89 11.38
CA ARG A 324 -56.45 54.26 10.85
C ARG A 324 -57.86 54.75 10.52
N ASP A 325 -58.66 53.94 9.83
CA ASP A 325 -60.06 54.28 9.53
C ASP A 325 -60.88 54.49 10.82
N ALA A 326 -60.72 53.61 11.81
CA ALA A 326 -61.40 53.74 13.10
C ALA A 326 -61.01 55.03 13.84
N ILE A 327 -59.72 55.40 13.80
CA ILE A 327 -59.23 56.67 14.38
C ILE A 327 -59.82 57.87 13.63
N GLU A 328 -59.90 57.83 12.29
CA GLU A 328 -60.54 58.91 11.51
C GLU A 328 -62.02 59.08 11.87
N VAL A 329 -62.80 57.99 11.96
CA VAL A 329 -64.21 58.02 12.36
C VAL A 329 -64.38 58.63 13.75
N PHE A 330 -63.53 58.26 14.71
CA PHE A 330 -63.54 58.84 16.06
C PHE A 330 -63.18 60.33 16.05
N ARG A 331 -62.18 60.72 15.25
CA ARG A 331 -61.74 62.11 15.13
C ARG A 331 -62.85 63.00 14.56
N VAL A 332 -63.56 62.54 13.53
CA VAL A 332 -64.71 63.24 12.93
C VAL A 332 -65.84 63.39 13.94
N SER A 333 -66.15 62.32 14.70
CA SER A 333 -67.18 62.32 15.75
C SER A 333 -66.86 63.28 16.90
N ALA A 334 -65.59 63.38 17.29
CA ALA A 334 -65.14 64.32 18.33
C ALA A 334 -65.23 65.78 17.88
N THR A 335 -64.95 66.10 16.61
CA THR A 335 -65.15 67.46 16.05
C THR A 335 -66.62 67.83 15.86
N GLY A 336 -67.52 66.86 15.67
CA GLY A 336 -68.97 67.09 15.58
C GLY A 336 -69.62 67.42 16.93
N ALA A 337 -69.09 66.87 18.03
CA ALA A 337 -69.62 67.10 19.37
C ALA A 337 -69.29 68.49 19.96
N PHE A 338 -68.28 69.18 19.44
CA PHE A 338 -67.86 70.53 19.89
C PHE A 338 -68.55 71.69 19.15
N ARG A 339 -69.52 71.40 18.26
CA ARG A 339 -70.22 72.40 17.43
C ARG A 339 -71.70 72.60 17.76
N ARG A 340 -72.15 72.24 18.97
CA ARG A 340 -73.49 72.58 19.45
C ARG A 340 -73.46 73.45 20.68
#